data_AF-A0A929I012-F1
#
_entry.id   AF-A0A929I012-F1
#
_cell.length_a   1.000
_cell.length_b   1.000
_cell.length_c   1.000
_cell.angle_alpha   90.00
_cell.angle_beta   90.00
_cell.angle_gamma   90.00
#
_symmetry.space_group_name_H-M   'P 1'
#
loop_
_entity.id
_entity.type
_entity.pdbx_description
1 polymer ?
#
loop_
_entity_poly.entity_id
_entity_poly.type
_entity_poly.pdbx_seq_one_letter_code
_entity_poly.pdbx_strand_id
1 'polypeptide(L)'
;MLACRILHHLFYRSPFLWIIVGLLVGCAGIQKSESPVRPENLPPILELEAVPFYPQSDYQCGPSTLAMALTYSDVLITPEALQSQVYTPSRKGSLQMAMVGATRRHGRIAYPILGLNSIWPEIAAGRPVIVLQNIGLSWIPVWHYAVVIGYDFQKNTVILRSGITERKVMSFYTFEKTWARSDYWGLIVLKPTQLPAIAREKDYLAAVFGLEKSRQFQAAIEGYQTALTRWPQSLIAYMGLGNSLYALGDLQGAEDAFRMAAKNHPGAAGAFNNLAQVLLEQGRKQEALKAAQRAVAIGGPLSEVYESTLKMIQSKN
;
A
#
# COMPACT_ATOMS: atom_id res chain seq x y z
N MET A 1 -72.04 -31.52 -43.96
CA MET A 1 -71.55 -31.85 -45.32
C MET A 1 -71.10 -30.57 -45.99
N LEU A 2 -69.94 -30.61 -46.66
CA LEU A 2 -69.19 -29.46 -47.19
C LEU A 2 -70.02 -28.47 -48.01
N ALA A 3 -69.77 -27.17 -47.81
CA ALA A 3 -70.04 -26.14 -48.81
C ALA A 3 -69.09 -24.94 -48.66
N CYS A 4 -68.70 -24.40 -49.82
CA CYS A 4 -67.82 -23.28 -50.12
C CYS A 4 -68.59 -21.93 -50.18
N ARG A 5 -67.94 -20.80 -49.85
CA ARG A 5 -68.16 -19.38 -50.27
C ARG A 5 -67.58 -18.43 -49.19
N ILE A 6 -66.61 -17.53 -49.42
CA ILE A 6 -66.52 -16.32 -50.27
C ILE A 6 -67.43 -15.15 -49.82
N LEU A 7 -66.74 -14.12 -49.28
CA LEU A 7 -67.00 -12.67 -49.20
C LEU A 7 -68.33 -12.10 -48.69
N HIS A 8 -68.26 -11.16 -47.73
CA HIS A 8 -68.47 -9.72 -48.01
C HIS A 8 -67.93 -8.79 -46.90
N HIS A 9 -67.45 -7.64 -47.35
CA HIS A 9 -66.78 -6.53 -46.66
C HIS A 9 -67.61 -5.83 -45.56
N LEU A 10 -66.94 -5.13 -44.63
CA LEU A 10 -67.01 -3.66 -44.47
C LEU A 10 -66.13 -3.16 -43.29
N PHE A 11 -65.19 -2.25 -43.63
CA PHE A 11 -64.72 -1.08 -42.86
C PHE A 11 -64.68 -1.12 -41.31
N TYR A 12 -63.48 -1.01 -40.71
CA TYR A 12 -63.01 0.25 -40.08
C TYR A 12 -61.57 0.15 -39.55
N ARG A 13 -60.94 1.32 -39.50
CA ARG A 13 -59.54 1.68 -39.21
C ARG A 13 -58.96 1.15 -37.87
N SER A 14 -57.65 0.88 -37.89
CA SER A 14 -56.68 0.88 -36.75
C SER A 14 -56.83 2.10 -35.81
N PRO A 15 -56.08 2.22 -34.69
CA PRO A 15 -55.35 1.23 -33.85
C PRO A 15 -55.59 1.47 -32.34
N PHE A 16 -55.38 0.50 -31.42
CA PHE A 16 -55.04 0.86 -30.03
C PHE A 16 -54.20 -0.22 -29.36
N LEU A 17 -52.89 0.03 -29.44
CA LEU A 17 -51.82 -0.56 -28.65
C LEU A 17 -52.03 -0.13 -27.18
N TRP A 18 -52.47 -1.05 -26.31
CA TRP A 18 -52.50 -0.78 -24.87
C TRP A 18 -51.08 -0.91 -24.31
N ILE A 19 -50.41 0.24 -24.23
CA ILE A 19 -49.17 0.46 -23.49
C ILE A 19 -49.50 0.35 -22.00
N ILE A 20 -48.98 -0.68 -21.34
CA ILE A 20 -48.92 -0.77 -19.87
C ILE A 20 -47.89 0.26 -19.42
N VAL A 21 -48.36 1.43 -18.98
CA VAL A 21 -47.55 2.43 -18.28
C VAL A 21 -47.37 1.95 -16.84
N GLY A 22 -46.21 1.33 -16.56
CA GLY A 22 -45.77 1.06 -15.21
C GLY A 22 -45.39 2.37 -14.51
N LEU A 23 -46.24 2.82 -13.59
CA LEU A 23 -45.93 3.87 -12.62
C LEU A 23 -44.94 3.34 -11.59
N LEU A 24 -43.64 3.39 -11.91
CA LEU A 24 -42.57 3.36 -10.92
C LEU A 24 -42.22 4.80 -10.54
N VAL A 25 -43.07 5.42 -9.73
CA VAL A 25 -42.65 6.58 -8.93
C VAL A 25 -41.90 6.03 -7.71
N GLY A 26 -40.70 5.51 -7.97
CA GLY A 26 -39.72 5.34 -6.93
C GLY A 26 -39.17 6.72 -6.62
N CYS A 27 -39.53 7.29 -5.47
CA CYS A 27 -38.78 8.39 -4.88
C CYS A 27 -37.37 7.87 -4.57
N ALA A 28 -36.48 7.87 -5.56
CA ALA A 28 -35.06 7.79 -5.33
C ALA A 28 -34.71 9.08 -4.57
N GLY A 29 -34.69 8.99 -3.24
CA GLY A 29 -34.01 9.99 -2.43
C GLY A 29 -32.60 10.09 -2.99
N ILE A 30 -32.32 11.19 -3.69
CA ILE A 30 -30.97 11.56 -4.09
C ILE A 30 -30.26 11.79 -2.77
N GLN A 31 -29.61 10.75 -2.26
CA GLN A 31 -28.64 10.88 -1.19
C GLN A 31 -27.54 11.72 -1.83
N LYS A 32 -27.60 13.02 -1.59
CA LYS A 32 -26.63 14.00 -2.05
C LYS A 32 -25.33 13.53 -1.42
N SER A 33 -24.48 12.87 -2.21
CA SER A 33 -23.13 12.52 -1.77
C SER A 33 -22.50 13.84 -1.38
N GLU A 34 -22.33 14.05 -0.08
CA GLU A 34 -21.72 15.25 0.45
C GLU A 34 -20.32 15.31 -0.14
N SER A 35 -20.03 16.38 -0.87
CA SER A 35 -18.69 16.57 -1.41
C SER A 35 -17.71 16.62 -0.25
N PRO A 36 -16.53 15.98 -0.35
CA PRO A 36 -15.59 15.92 0.74
C PRO A 36 -15.23 17.34 1.18
N VAL A 37 -15.44 17.64 2.45
CA VAL A 37 -15.09 18.94 3.04
C VAL A 37 -13.56 19.06 3.03
N ARG A 38 -13.04 20.13 2.43
CA ARG A 38 -11.60 20.41 2.42
C ARG A 38 -11.10 20.61 3.86
N PRO A 39 -10.11 19.85 4.33
CA PRO A 39 -9.43 20.15 5.58
C PRO A 39 -8.74 21.52 5.50
N GLU A 40 -8.90 22.35 6.52
CA GLU A 40 -8.44 23.76 6.50
C GLU A 40 -6.94 23.90 6.19
N ASN A 41 -6.14 22.94 6.65
CA ASN A 41 -4.68 22.89 6.50
C ASN A 41 -4.18 22.46 5.11
N LEU A 42 -5.06 22.12 4.16
CA LEU A 42 -4.68 21.75 2.81
C LEU A 42 -4.87 22.92 1.84
N PRO A 43 -3.98 23.15 0.86
CA PRO A 43 -4.24 24.13 -0.20
C PRO A 43 -5.56 23.82 -0.93
N PRO A 44 -6.25 24.81 -1.52
CA PRO A 44 -7.52 24.57 -2.22
C PRO A 44 -7.34 23.79 -3.53
N ILE A 45 -6.20 23.95 -4.18
CA ILE A 45 -5.83 23.32 -5.45
C ILE A 45 -4.36 22.92 -5.34
N LEU A 46 -4.04 21.71 -5.80
CA LEU A 46 -2.66 21.23 -5.88
C LEU A 46 -2.54 20.20 -6.99
N GLU A 47 -1.45 20.26 -7.75
CA GLU A 47 -1.12 19.28 -8.79
C GLU A 47 0.39 19.01 -8.77
N LEU A 48 0.77 17.73 -8.71
CA LEU A 48 2.16 17.26 -8.74
C LEU A 48 2.56 17.02 -10.21
N GLU A 49 2.76 18.09 -10.96
CA GLU A 49 3.05 18.04 -12.40
C GLU A 49 4.32 17.24 -12.74
N ALA A 50 5.30 17.23 -11.81
CA ALA A 50 6.55 16.49 -11.94
C ALA A 50 6.38 14.95 -11.91
N VAL A 51 5.19 14.43 -11.60
CA VAL A 51 4.93 12.99 -11.69
C VAL A 51 4.98 12.56 -13.16
N PRO A 52 5.91 11.67 -13.55
CA PRO A 52 6.09 11.28 -14.94
C PRO A 52 4.86 10.54 -15.46
N PHE A 53 4.71 10.52 -16.79
CA PHE A 53 3.61 9.84 -17.45
C PHE A 53 4.13 8.77 -18.41
N TYR A 54 3.74 7.52 -18.14
CA TYR A 54 3.87 6.38 -19.05
C TYR A 54 2.47 5.98 -19.55
N PRO A 55 2.17 6.09 -20.85
CA PRO A 55 0.87 5.69 -21.39
C PRO A 55 0.54 4.24 -21.07
N GLN A 56 -0.66 4.00 -20.57
CA GLN A 56 -1.10 2.66 -20.17
C GLN A 56 -1.82 2.01 -21.36
N SER A 57 -1.10 1.17 -22.12
CA SER A 57 -1.73 0.32 -23.14
C SER A 57 -2.42 -0.89 -22.49
N ASP A 58 -3.15 -1.67 -23.29
CA ASP A 58 -3.93 -2.81 -22.80
C ASP A 58 -3.11 -3.72 -21.87
N TYR A 59 -3.65 -4.01 -20.69
CA TYR A 59 -3.05 -4.87 -19.67
C TYR A 59 -1.77 -4.34 -18.98
N GLN A 60 -1.38 -3.09 -19.21
CA GLN A 60 -0.16 -2.48 -18.61
C GLN A 60 -0.43 -1.45 -17.51
N CYS A 61 -1.67 -1.26 -17.05
CA CYS A 61 -1.99 -0.23 -16.05
C CYS A 61 -1.22 -0.42 -14.72
N GLY A 62 -1.01 -1.65 -14.26
CA GLY A 62 -0.20 -1.95 -13.06
C GLY A 62 1.28 -1.56 -13.22
N PRO A 63 2.03 -2.17 -14.15
CA PRO A 63 3.44 -1.84 -14.37
C PRO A 63 3.67 -0.34 -14.66
N SER A 64 2.79 0.29 -15.43
CA SER A 64 2.92 1.70 -15.78
C SER A 64 2.74 2.63 -14.58
N THR A 65 1.69 2.43 -13.78
CA THR A 65 1.47 3.25 -12.58
C THR A 65 2.56 3.05 -11.53
N LEU A 66 3.07 1.81 -11.39
CA LEU A 66 4.20 1.55 -10.51
C LEU A 66 5.49 2.21 -11.03
N ALA A 67 5.75 2.15 -12.33
CA ALA A 67 6.91 2.83 -12.94
C ALA A 67 6.87 4.34 -12.70
N MET A 68 5.69 4.98 -12.83
CA MET A 68 5.52 6.40 -12.54
C MET A 68 5.90 6.73 -11.09
N ALA A 69 5.34 5.98 -10.14
CA ALA A 69 5.59 6.22 -8.71
C ALA A 69 7.04 5.90 -8.29
N LEU A 70 7.63 4.83 -8.84
CA LEU A 70 9.02 4.47 -8.61
C LEU A 70 9.96 5.54 -9.17
N THR A 71 9.73 5.98 -10.41
CA THR A 71 10.53 7.05 -11.05
C THR A 71 10.43 8.35 -10.26
N TYR A 72 9.23 8.73 -9.81
CA TYR A 72 9.02 9.90 -8.94
C TYR A 72 9.70 9.77 -7.57
N SER A 73 9.95 8.54 -7.11
CA SER A 73 10.73 8.24 -5.91
C SER A 73 12.24 8.06 -6.18
N ASP A 74 12.75 8.50 -7.33
CA ASP A 74 14.14 8.37 -7.80
C ASP A 74 14.61 6.93 -8.08
N VAL A 75 13.70 6.05 -8.53
CA VAL A 75 14.06 4.74 -9.10
C VAL A 75 13.78 4.78 -10.59
N LEU A 76 14.82 4.92 -11.40
CA LEU A 76 14.69 4.89 -12.86
C LEU A 76 14.28 3.48 -13.33
N ILE A 77 13.04 3.35 -13.81
CA ILE A 77 12.50 2.08 -14.28
C ILE A 77 11.39 2.32 -15.31
N THR A 78 11.27 1.42 -16.28
CA THR A 78 10.21 1.47 -17.30
C THR A 78 9.10 0.46 -16.98
N PRO A 79 7.88 0.66 -17.52
CA PRO A 79 6.78 -0.30 -17.38
C PRO A 79 7.14 -1.72 -17.86
N GLU A 80 7.93 -1.84 -18.93
CA GLU A 80 8.33 -3.11 -19.54
C GLU A 80 9.20 -3.93 -18.58
N ALA A 81 10.13 -3.27 -17.87
CA ALA A 81 10.98 -3.91 -16.88
C ALA A 81 10.20 -4.44 -15.65
N LEU A 82 9.01 -3.90 -15.40
CA LEU A 82 8.12 -4.31 -14.31
C LEU A 82 7.10 -5.38 -14.74
N GLN A 83 6.96 -5.66 -16.03
CA GLN A 83 5.91 -6.55 -16.53
C GLN A 83 6.03 -7.96 -15.91
N SER A 84 7.22 -8.57 -15.96
CA SER A 84 7.47 -9.89 -15.37
C SER A 84 7.30 -9.94 -13.85
N GLN A 85 7.37 -8.79 -13.18
CA GLN A 85 7.31 -8.66 -11.73
C GLN A 85 5.89 -8.46 -11.18
N VAL A 86 5.00 -7.90 -12.00
CA VAL A 86 3.74 -7.29 -11.55
C VAL A 86 2.53 -7.77 -12.37
N TYR A 87 2.74 -8.23 -13.59
CA TYR A 87 1.67 -8.74 -14.46
C TYR A 87 1.34 -10.20 -14.14
N THR A 88 0.05 -10.54 -14.14
CA THR A 88 -0.41 -11.92 -14.02
C THR A 88 -1.35 -12.26 -15.20
N PRO A 89 -0.92 -13.10 -16.16
CA PRO A 89 -1.71 -13.42 -17.36
C PRO A 89 -3.11 -13.96 -17.05
N SER A 90 -3.24 -14.81 -16.02
CA SER A 90 -4.52 -15.45 -15.65
C SER A 90 -5.58 -14.47 -15.13
N ARG A 91 -5.19 -13.27 -14.73
CA ARG A 91 -6.12 -12.22 -14.25
C ARG A 91 -6.20 -11.02 -15.19
N LYS A 92 -5.51 -11.07 -16.34
CA LYS A 92 -5.45 -9.96 -17.31
C LYS A 92 -5.15 -8.61 -16.61
N GLY A 93 -4.24 -8.61 -15.65
CA GLY A 93 -3.96 -7.44 -14.81
C GLY A 93 -2.94 -7.72 -13.71
N SER A 94 -2.77 -6.74 -12.81
CA SER A 94 -1.76 -6.79 -11.75
C SER A 94 -2.38 -6.95 -10.37
N LEU A 95 -1.83 -7.88 -9.60
CA LEU A 95 -2.23 -8.10 -8.21
C LEU A 95 -1.68 -7.00 -7.30
N GLN A 96 -2.49 -6.54 -6.35
CA GLN A 96 -2.08 -5.58 -5.32
C GLN A 96 -0.82 -6.06 -4.57
N MET A 97 -0.75 -7.35 -4.23
CA MET A 97 0.41 -7.95 -3.59
C MET A 97 1.67 -7.93 -4.47
N ALA A 98 1.50 -8.05 -5.80
CA ALA A 98 2.62 -7.96 -6.74
C ALA A 98 3.13 -6.51 -6.84
N MET A 99 2.24 -5.51 -6.82
CA MET A 99 2.60 -4.09 -6.75
C MET A 99 3.43 -3.79 -5.48
N VAL A 100 2.95 -4.27 -4.32
CA VAL A 100 3.65 -4.12 -3.04
C VAL A 100 5.01 -4.83 -3.05
N GLY A 101 5.06 -6.06 -3.56
CA GLY A 101 6.30 -6.84 -3.65
C GLY A 101 7.33 -6.22 -4.57
N ALA A 102 6.91 -5.76 -5.76
CA ALA A 102 7.80 -5.08 -6.70
C ALA A 102 8.34 -3.75 -6.12
N THR A 103 7.47 -2.94 -5.50
CA THR A 103 7.90 -1.72 -4.81
C THR A 103 9.02 -2.01 -3.81
N ARG A 104 8.85 -3.05 -2.98
CA ARG A 104 9.84 -3.45 -1.99
C ARG A 104 11.14 -3.93 -2.64
N ARG A 105 11.10 -4.71 -3.71
CA ARG A 105 12.30 -5.16 -4.44
C ARG A 105 13.16 -4.02 -4.97
N HIS A 106 12.56 -2.83 -5.17
CA HIS A 106 13.27 -1.62 -5.58
C HIS A 106 13.70 -0.72 -4.41
N GLY A 107 13.77 -1.27 -3.19
CA GLY A 107 14.27 -0.53 -2.02
C GLY A 107 13.39 0.66 -1.63
N ARG A 108 12.08 0.58 -1.91
CA ARG A 108 11.09 1.59 -1.53
C ARG A 108 10.08 1.01 -0.54
N ILE A 109 9.68 1.85 0.41
CA ILE A 109 8.63 1.50 1.36
C ILE A 109 7.31 1.49 0.59
N ALA A 110 6.69 0.30 0.53
CA ALA A 110 5.35 0.10 0.02
C ALA A 110 4.35 0.30 1.17
N TYR A 111 3.73 1.48 1.24
CA TYR A 111 2.81 1.83 2.34
C TYR A 111 1.37 1.85 1.82
N PRO A 112 0.52 0.88 2.21
CA PRO A 112 -0.88 0.87 1.83
C PRO A 112 -1.63 2.04 2.47
N ILE A 113 -2.52 2.66 1.71
CA ILE A 113 -3.45 3.65 2.23
C ILE A 113 -4.88 3.18 2.00
N LEU A 114 -5.77 3.55 2.91
CA LEU A 114 -7.16 3.14 2.91
C LEU A 114 -8.05 4.36 3.18
N GLY A 115 -9.06 4.53 2.34
CA GLY A 115 -10.11 5.53 2.51
C GLY A 115 -9.78 6.92 1.96
N LEU A 116 -10.83 7.66 1.63
CA LEU A 116 -10.76 8.92 0.89
C LEU A 116 -9.99 10.04 1.62
N ASN A 117 -10.10 10.08 2.95
CA ASN A 117 -9.45 11.12 3.75
C ASN A 117 -7.94 10.93 3.88
N SER A 118 -7.40 9.77 3.48
CA SER A 118 -5.96 9.49 3.56
C SER A 118 -5.17 10.06 2.39
N ILE A 119 -5.80 10.31 1.22
CA ILE A 119 -5.04 10.65 0.01
C ILE A 119 -4.66 12.12 -0.06
N TRP A 120 -5.54 13.03 0.36
CA TRP A 120 -5.30 14.48 0.22
C TRP A 120 -4.08 14.96 1.01
N PRO A 121 -3.86 14.52 2.26
CA PRO A 121 -2.63 14.82 3.00
C PRO A 121 -1.37 14.28 2.31
N GLU A 122 -1.42 13.11 1.68
CA GLU A 122 -0.26 12.56 0.95
C GLU A 122 0.06 13.38 -0.30
N ILE A 123 -0.96 13.76 -1.10
CA ILE A 123 -0.75 14.66 -2.24
C ILE A 123 -0.17 16.00 -1.77
N ALA A 124 -0.69 16.57 -0.68
CA ALA A 124 -0.18 17.80 -0.08
C ALA A 124 1.26 17.68 0.45
N ALA A 125 1.66 16.49 0.89
CA ALA A 125 3.03 16.16 1.26
C ALA A 125 3.91 15.79 0.05
N GLY A 126 3.44 16.07 -1.17
CA GLY A 126 4.19 15.89 -2.40
C GLY A 126 4.24 14.46 -2.90
N ARG A 127 3.33 13.56 -2.48
CA ARG A 127 3.41 12.13 -2.78
C ARG A 127 2.23 11.68 -3.62
N PRO A 128 2.46 11.25 -4.87
CA PRO A 128 1.42 10.66 -5.67
C PRO A 128 0.96 9.33 -5.06
N VAL A 129 -0.30 9.01 -5.31
CA VAL A 129 -0.94 7.81 -4.78
C VAL A 129 -1.35 6.91 -5.93
N ILE A 130 -0.86 5.67 -5.95
CA ILE A 130 -1.42 4.64 -6.84
C ILE A 130 -2.76 4.19 -6.25
N VAL A 131 -3.80 4.12 -7.07
CA VAL A 131 -5.14 3.63 -6.70
C VAL A 131 -5.59 2.53 -7.64
N LEU A 132 -6.38 1.59 -7.14
CA LEU A 132 -7.08 0.60 -7.96
C LEU A 132 -8.55 0.99 -8.10
N GLN A 133 -9.00 1.33 -9.30
CA GLN A 133 -10.39 1.64 -9.57
C GLN A 133 -11.08 0.49 -10.29
N ASN A 134 -12.38 0.35 -10.08
CA ASN A 134 -13.24 -0.40 -10.99
C ASN A 134 -14.10 0.60 -11.78
N ILE A 135 -13.67 0.87 -13.02
CA ILE A 135 -14.29 1.83 -13.93
C ILE A 135 -15.43 1.21 -14.77
N GLY A 136 -15.64 -0.10 -14.64
CA GLY A 136 -16.71 -0.84 -15.31
C GLY A 136 -18.08 -0.65 -14.65
N LEU A 137 -19.08 -1.39 -15.15
CA LEU A 137 -20.40 -1.48 -14.51
C LEU A 137 -20.34 -2.50 -13.38
N SER A 138 -21.25 -2.42 -12.41
CA SER A 138 -21.22 -3.32 -11.25
C SER A 138 -21.31 -4.81 -11.63
N TRP A 139 -21.89 -5.14 -12.80
CA TRP A 139 -22.01 -6.51 -13.32
C TRP A 139 -20.91 -6.91 -14.33
N ILE A 140 -20.12 -5.97 -14.84
CA ILE A 140 -18.95 -6.23 -15.70
C ILE A 140 -17.79 -5.34 -15.20
N PRO A 141 -16.98 -5.84 -14.25
CA PRO A 141 -15.93 -5.05 -13.66
C PRO A 141 -14.79 -4.81 -14.66
N VAL A 142 -14.23 -3.60 -14.64
CA VAL A 142 -13.02 -3.22 -15.38
C VAL A 142 -12.04 -2.64 -14.37
N TRP A 143 -11.10 -3.46 -13.93
CA TRP A 143 -10.08 -3.09 -12.96
C TRP A 143 -8.98 -2.27 -13.62
N HIS A 144 -8.66 -1.12 -13.03
CA HIS A 144 -7.79 -0.13 -13.63
C HIS A 144 -6.94 0.58 -12.56
N TYR A 145 -5.62 0.53 -12.71
CA TYR A 145 -4.73 1.33 -11.86
C TYR A 145 -4.58 2.74 -12.42
N ALA A 146 -4.57 3.73 -11.53
CA ALA A 146 -4.24 5.11 -11.86
C ALA A 146 -3.32 5.70 -10.79
N VAL A 147 -2.67 6.83 -11.10
CA VAL A 147 -1.90 7.61 -10.11
C VAL A 147 -2.63 8.92 -9.87
N VAL A 148 -3.09 9.14 -8.64
CA VAL A 148 -3.61 10.45 -8.21
C VAL A 148 -2.42 11.38 -8.01
N ILE A 149 -2.46 12.52 -8.67
CA ILE A 149 -1.39 13.53 -8.65
C ILE A 149 -1.88 14.90 -8.15
N GLY A 150 -3.19 15.08 -7.98
CA GLY A 150 -3.71 16.39 -7.65
C GLY A 150 -5.18 16.41 -7.33
N TYR A 151 -5.63 17.55 -6.83
CA TYR A 151 -7.02 17.83 -6.51
C TYR A 151 -7.32 19.32 -6.70
N ASP A 152 -8.60 19.62 -6.90
CA ASP A 152 -9.17 20.95 -6.90
C ASP A 152 -10.48 20.88 -6.10
N PHE A 153 -10.44 21.35 -4.85
CA PHE A 153 -11.60 21.37 -3.96
C PHE A 153 -12.62 22.45 -4.35
N GLN A 154 -12.22 23.47 -5.13
CA GLN A 154 -13.16 24.48 -5.62
C GLN A 154 -14.07 23.88 -6.70
N LYS A 155 -13.53 23.00 -7.53
CA LYS A 155 -14.26 22.30 -8.61
C LYS A 155 -14.75 20.90 -8.21
N ASN A 156 -14.40 20.42 -7.02
CA ASN A 156 -14.66 19.06 -6.56
C ASN A 156 -14.11 18.00 -7.54
N THR A 157 -12.87 18.18 -7.99
CA THR A 157 -12.23 17.28 -8.96
C THR A 157 -10.90 16.75 -8.48
N VAL A 158 -10.60 15.51 -8.87
CA VAL A 158 -9.31 14.85 -8.70
C VAL A 158 -8.59 14.78 -10.06
N ILE A 159 -7.27 14.83 -10.01
CA ILE A 159 -6.39 14.82 -11.19
C ILE A 159 -5.53 13.55 -11.13
N LEU A 160 -5.55 12.77 -12.21
CA LEU A 160 -4.84 11.49 -12.29
C LEU A 160 -3.98 11.38 -13.55
N ARG A 161 -2.89 10.61 -13.45
CA ARG A 161 -2.29 9.91 -14.60
C ARG A 161 -3.07 8.62 -14.82
N SER A 162 -3.74 8.46 -15.96
CA SER A 162 -4.64 7.31 -16.17
C SER A 162 -4.86 6.95 -17.64
N GLY A 163 -4.73 5.66 -17.98
CA GLY A 163 -4.87 5.20 -19.36
C GLY A 163 -3.81 5.83 -20.28
N ILE A 164 -4.26 6.22 -21.48
CA ILE A 164 -3.48 7.04 -22.43
C ILE A 164 -3.62 8.55 -22.17
N THR A 165 -4.35 8.95 -21.12
CA THR A 165 -4.58 10.36 -20.78
C THR A 165 -3.59 10.81 -19.70
N GLU A 166 -2.66 11.67 -20.09
CA GLU A 166 -1.65 12.23 -19.19
C GLU A 166 -2.30 13.01 -18.03
N ARG A 167 -3.27 13.86 -18.32
CA ARG A 167 -3.98 14.66 -17.31
C ARG A 167 -5.46 14.33 -17.32
N LYS A 168 -5.85 13.28 -16.60
CA LYS A 168 -7.24 12.86 -16.46
C LYS A 168 -7.90 13.57 -15.28
N VAL A 169 -8.87 14.44 -15.56
CA VAL A 169 -9.69 15.09 -14.53
C VAL A 169 -11.03 14.37 -14.41
N MET A 170 -11.47 14.10 -13.18
CA MET A 170 -12.81 13.58 -12.89
C MET A 170 -13.36 14.14 -11.59
N SER A 171 -14.68 14.12 -11.39
CA SER A 171 -15.29 14.57 -10.15
C SER A 171 -14.91 13.66 -8.98
N PHE A 172 -14.84 14.21 -7.76
CA PHE A 172 -14.63 13.45 -6.53
C PHE A 172 -15.67 12.34 -6.38
N TYR A 173 -16.93 12.61 -6.71
CA TYR A 173 -18.00 11.61 -6.67
C TYR A 173 -17.71 10.39 -7.54
N THR A 174 -17.34 10.60 -8.80
CA THR A 174 -17.05 9.50 -9.73
C THR A 174 -15.80 8.74 -9.30
N PHE A 175 -14.79 9.46 -8.85
CA PHE A 175 -13.57 8.87 -8.31
C PHE A 175 -13.86 7.97 -7.11
N GLU A 176 -14.57 8.49 -6.11
CA GLU A 176 -14.93 7.76 -4.89
C GLU A 176 -15.74 6.50 -5.22
N LYS A 177 -16.79 6.62 -6.06
CA LYS A 177 -17.61 5.46 -6.44
C LYS A 177 -16.83 4.35 -7.13
N THR A 178 -15.88 4.70 -7.99
CA THR A 178 -15.07 3.72 -8.71
C THR A 178 -13.96 3.14 -7.83
N TRP A 179 -13.45 3.90 -6.88
CA TRP A 179 -12.41 3.47 -5.96
C TRP A 179 -12.94 2.63 -4.79
N ALA A 180 -14.12 2.95 -4.26
CA ALA A 180 -14.81 2.20 -3.19
C ALA A 180 -14.99 0.72 -3.54
N ARG A 181 -15.15 0.40 -4.83
CA ARG A 181 -15.28 -0.98 -5.34
C ARG A 181 -14.01 -1.83 -5.17
N SER A 182 -12.88 -1.21 -4.87
CA SER A 182 -11.61 -1.88 -4.54
C SER A 182 -11.33 -1.90 -3.03
N ASP A 183 -12.34 -1.60 -2.21
CA ASP A 183 -12.20 -1.34 -0.78
C ASP A 183 -11.21 -0.20 -0.48
N TYR A 184 -11.24 0.83 -1.35
CA TYR A 184 -10.34 1.99 -1.28
C TYR A 184 -8.85 1.63 -1.26
N TRP A 185 -8.45 0.60 -2.02
CA TRP A 185 -7.05 0.21 -2.05
C TRP A 185 -6.19 1.30 -2.71
N GLY A 186 -5.21 1.81 -1.97
CA GLY A 186 -4.17 2.67 -2.50
C GLY A 186 -2.79 2.28 -2.00
N LEU A 187 -1.77 2.79 -2.69
CA LEU A 187 -0.37 2.54 -2.38
C LEU A 187 0.42 3.82 -2.60
N ILE A 188 1.18 4.24 -1.58
CA ILE A 188 2.24 5.23 -1.74
C ILE A 188 3.60 4.52 -1.78
N VAL A 189 4.48 5.05 -2.61
CA VAL A 189 5.85 4.56 -2.80
C VAL A 189 6.79 5.59 -2.16
N LEU A 190 7.32 5.27 -0.99
CA LEU A 190 8.16 6.19 -0.21
C LEU A 190 9.62 5.80 -0.30
N LYS A 191 10.50 6.81 -0.31
CA LYS A 191 11.90 6.60 0.03
C LYS A 191 11.98 6.15 1.50
N PRO A 192 12.97 5.30 1.86
CA PRO A 192 13.15 4.89 3.25
C PRO A 192 13.32 6.04 4.26
N THR A 193 13.77 7.19 3.78
CA THR A 193 13.97 8.43 4.56
C THR A 193 12.70 9.27 4.77
N GLN A 194 11.53 8.77 4.36
CA GLN A 194 10.26 9.50 4.39
C GLN A 194 9.20 8.78 5.24
N LEU A 195 8.45 9.54 6.04
CA LEU A 195 7.26 9.06 6.76
C LEU A 195 5.98 9.44 6.03
N PRO A 196 4.92 8.61 5.94
CA PRO A 196 3.58 9.00 5.47
C PRO A 196 3.09 10.31 6.11
N ALA A 197 2.28 11.09 5.39
CA ALA A 197 1.72 12.34 5.90
C ALA A 197 0.94 12.11 7.21
N ILE A 198 0.23 10.98 7.30
CA ILE A 198 -0.37 10.49 8.53
C ILE A 198 0.39 9.24 8.99
N ALA A 199 1.42 9.46 9.79
CA ALA A 199 2.29 8.39 10.28
C ALA A 199 1.76 7.71 11.54
N ARG A 200 1.44 6.42 11.40
CA ARG A 200 1.16 5.50 12.51
C ARG A 200 2.31 4.51 12.63
N GLU A 201 2.88 4.40 13.84
CA GLU A 201 4.07 3.60 14.09
C GLU A 201 3.93 2.16 13.59
N LYS A 202 2.84 1.50 14.01
CA LYS A 202 2.56 0.10 13.64
C LYS A 202 2.57 -0.12 12.14
N ASP A 203 1.90 0.75 11.37
CA ASP A 203 1.75 0.56 9.93
C ASP A 203 3.04 0.88 9.20
N TYR A 204 3.75 1.92 9.64
CA TYR A 204 5.04 2.29 9.05
C TYR A 204 6.07 1.19 9.28
N LEU A 205 6.17 0.69 10.51
CA LEU A 205 7.09 -0.41 10.83
C LEU A 205 6.71 -1.71 10.12
N ALA A 206 5.42 -1.99 9.91
CA ALA A 206 4.99 -3.12 9.09
C ALA A 206 5.42 -2.96 7.62
N ALA A 207 5.38 -1.74 7.08
CA ALA A 207 5.83 -1.45 5.73
C ALA A 207 7.36 -1.58 5.59
N VAL A 208 8.13 -1.06 6.56
CA VAL A 208 9.61 -1.20 6.63
C VAL A 208 10.02 -2.66 6.82
N PHE A 209 9.34 -3.42 7.68
CA PHE A 209 9.58 -4.86 7.82
C PHE A 209 9.40 -5.64 6.51
N GLY A 210 8.53 -5.14 5.61
CA GLY A 210 8.41 -5.67 4.26
C GLY A 210 9.70 -5.56 3.42
N LEU A 211 10.52 -4.53 3.64
CA LEU A 211 11.85 -4.37 3.02
C LEU A 211 12.82 -5.43 3.57
N GLU A 212 12.85 -5.62 4.88
CA GLU A 212 13.65 -6.66 5.54
C GLU A 212 13.32 -8.05 4.97
N LYS A 213 12.03 -8.40 4.88
CA LYS A 213 11.58 -9.67 4.27
C LYS A 213 11.96 -9.81 2.80
N SER A 214 12.11 -8.69 2.09
CA SER A 214 12.56 -8.66 0.70
C SER A 214 14.08 -8.57 0.56
N ARG A 215 14.82 -8.76 1.67
CA ARG A 215 16.29 -8.67 1.79
C ARG A 215 16.88 -7.33 1.36
N GLN A 216 16.07 -6.27 1.36
CA GLN A 216 16.52 -4.91 1.12
C GLN A 216 17.01 -4.30 2.44
N PHE A 217 18.03 -4.90 3.03
CA PHE A 217 18.48 -4.58 4.39
C PHE A 217 18.95 -3.12 4.52
N GLN A 218 19.64 -2.57 3.52
CA GLN A 218 20.06 -1.17 3.53
C GLN A 218 18.87 -0.21 3.58
N ALA A 219 17.86 -0.44 2.74
CA ALA A 219 16.63 0.35 2.76
C ALA A 219 15.83 0.14 4.06
N ALA A 220 15.84 -1.07 4.63
CA ALA A 220 15.21 -1.34 5.92
C ALA A 220 15.89 -0.57 7.06
N ILE A 221 17.23 -0.51 7.08
CA ILE A 221 18.02 0.27 8.05
C ILE A 221 17.61 1.74 8.01
N GLU A 222 17.61 2.37 6.84
CA GLU A 222 17.17 3.76 6.68
C GLU A 222 15.72 3.97 7.12
N GLY A 223 14.84 3.01 6.79
CA GLY A 223 13.44 3.01 7.22
C GLY A 223 13.30 2.97 8.75
N TYR A 224 14.03 2.09 9.43
CA TYR A 224 14.02 1.99 10.89
C TYR A 224 14.67 3.21 11.56
N GLN A 225 15.74 3.77 11.02
CA GLN A 225 16.33 5.03 11.51
C GLN A 225 15.34 6.20 11.40
N THR A 226 14.62 6.28 10.28
CA THR A 226 13.54 7.26 10.08
C THR A 226 12.42 7.06 11.11
N ALA A 227 12.02 5.82 11.38
CA ALA A 227 11.06 5.51 12.43
C ALA A 227 11.56 5.97 13.81
N LEU A 228 12.81 5.70 14.14
CA LEU A 228 13.42 6.04 15.43
C LEU A 228 13.56 7.55 15.64
N THR A 229 13.65 8.34 14.57
CA THR A 229 13.59 9.80 14.68
C THR A 229 12.21 10.27 15.18
N ARG A 230 11.12 9.57 14.79
CA ARG A 230 9.74 9.90 15.18
C ARG A 230 9.28 9.21 16.47
N TRP A 231 9.75 7.99 16.69
CA TRP A 231 9.40 7.09 17.80
C TRP A 231 10.70 6.56 18.45
N PRO A 232 11.41 7.38 19.24
CA PRO A 232 12.78 7.10 19.70
C PRO A 232 12.90 5.94 20.69
N GLN A 233 11.77 5.46 21.20
CA GLN A 233 11.69 4.33 22.13
C GLN A 233 11.06 3.09 21.48
N SER A 234 10.93 3.02 20.15
CA SER A 234 10.27 1.89 19.50
C SER A 234 11.08 0.60 19.62
N LEU A 235 10.54 -0.39 20.34
CA LEU A 235 11.16 -1.72 20.45
C LEU A 235 11.30 -2.38 19.08
N ILE A 236 10.22 -2.36 18.29
CA ILE A 236 10.17 -3.01 16.98
C ILE A 236 11.20 -2.37 16.02
N ALA A 237 11.36 -1.04 16.07
CA ALA A 237 12.33 -0.36 15.21
C ALA A 237 13.78 -0.70 15.58
N TYR A 238 14.15 -0.69 16.86
CA TYR A 238 15.51 -1.11 17.27
C TYR A 238 15.77 -2.59 16.97
N MET A 239 14.79 -3.46 17.17
CA MET A 239 14.92 -4.89 16.83
C MET A 239 15.14 -5.08 15.32
N GLY A 240 14.33 -4.43 14.48
CA GLY A 240 14.46 -4.50 13.03
C GLY A 240 15.76 -3.88 12.51
N LEU A 241 16.19 -2.75 13.10
CA LEU A 241 17.48 -2.11 12.81
C LEU A 241 18.63 -3.07 13.12
N GLY A 242 18.65 -3.66 14.32
CA GLY A 242 19.69 -4.61 14.73
C GLY A 242 19.72 -5.85 13.85
N ASN A 243 18.56 -6.42 13.52
CA ASN A 243 18.47 -7.58 12.62
C ASN A 243 18.99 -7.26 11.21
N SER A 244 18.67 -6.08 10.69
CA SER A 244 19.08 -5.68 9.34
C SER A 244 20.58 -5.37 9.28
N LEU A 245 21.16 -4.76 10.32
CA LEU A 245 22.60 -4.52 10.45
C LEU A 245 23.37 -5.83 10.58
N TYR A 246 22.87 -6.75 11.41
CA TYR A 246 23.42 -8.09 11.54
C TYR A 246 23.43 -8.84 10.20
N ALA A 247 22.34 -8.76 9.43
CA ALA A 247 22.24 -9.39 8.11
C ALA A 247 23.25 -8.83 7.08
N LEU A 248 23.74 -7.59 7.28
CA LEU A 248 24.81 -6.99 6.49
C LEU A 248 26.22 -7.20 7.08
N GLY A 249 26.33 -7.89 8.21
CA GLY A 249 27.60 -8.14 8.91
C GLY A 249 28.10 -6.99 9.77
N ASP A 250 27.32 -5.91 9.94
CA ASP A 250 27.65 -4.84 10.87
C ASP A 250 27.29 -5.26 12.30
N LEU A 251 28.17 -6.06 12.90
CA LEU A 251 27.98 -6.58 14.25
C LEU A 251 27.98 -5.48 15.31
N GLN A 252 28.76 -4.40 15.12
CA GLN A 252 28.81 -3.31 16.10
C GLN A 252 27.51 -2.49 16.07
N GLY A 253 27.03 -2.13 14.88
CA GLY A 253 25.75 -1.44 14.75
C GLY A 253 24.57 -2.29 15.25
N ALA A 254 24.60 -3.61 15.01
CA ALA A 254 23.60 -4.53 15.53
C ALA A 254 23.61 -4.58 17.07
N GLU A 255 24.80 -4.65 17.68
CA GLU A 255 24.96 -4.58 19.14
C GLU A 255 24.35 -3.31 19.71
N ASP A 256 24.68 -2.15 19.12
CA ASP A 256 24.20 -0.85 19.59
C ASP A 256 22.66 -0.76 19.53
N ALA A 257 22.07 -1.24 18.45
CA ALA A 257 20.61 -1.29 18.29
C ALA A 257 19.94 -2.21 19.33
N PHE A 258 20.48 -3.42 19.56
CA PHE A 258 19.91 -4.33 20.55
C PHE A 258 20.13 -3.86 22.00
N ARG A 259 21.25 -3.18 22.30
CA ARG A 259 21.45 -2.52 23.60
C ARG A 259 20.43 -1.41 23.81
N MET A 260 20.13 -0.62 22.80
CA MET A 260 19.08 0.41 22.88
C MET A 260 17.68 -0.21 23.06
N ALA A 261 17.37 -1.30 22.37
CA ALA A 261 16.14 -2.06 22.59
C ALA A 261 16.04 -2.55 24.05
N ALA A 262 17.08 -3.20 24.56
CA ALA A 262 17.13 -3.73 25.92
C ALA A 262 17.08 -2.64 27.00
N LYS A 263 17.74 -1.49 26.76
CA LYS A 263 17.72 -0.34 27.67
C LYS A 263 16.33 0.29 27.76
N ASN A 264 15.68 0.52 26.62
CA ASN A 264 14.36 1.14 26.56
C ASN A 264 13.24 0.16 26.98
N HIS A 265 13.46 -1.14 26.80
CA HIS A 265 12.50 -2.20 27.14
C HIS A 265 13.18 -3.32 27.95
N PRO A 266 13.37 -3.14 29.26
CA PRO A 266 14.06 -4.12 30.12
C PRO A 266 13.37 -5.49 30.26
N GLY A 267 12.12 -5.60 29.78
CA GLY A 267 11.34 -6.83 29.70
C GLY A 267 11.30 -7.47 28.30
N ALA A 268 12.06 -6.95 27.32
CA ALA A 268 12.11 -7.52 25.98
C ALA A 268 13.15 -8.65 25.91
N ALA A 269 12.76 -9.88 26.27
CA ALA A 269 13.65 -11.05 26.25
C ALA A 269 14.35 -11.25 24.88
N GLY A 270 13.62 -11.04 23.78
CA GLY A 270 14.17 -11.15 22.42
C GLY A 270 15.33 -10.19 22.14
N ALA A 271 15.31 -8.99 22.71
CA ALA A 271 16.41 -8.03 22.55
C ALA A 271 17.69 -8.53 23.23
N PHE A 272 17.57 -9.06 24.45
CA PHE A 272 18.69 -9.67 25.18
C PHE A 272 19.22 -10.92 24.49
N ASN A 273 18.34 -11.74 23.90
CA ASN A 273 18.75 -12.92 23.15
C ASN A 273 19.56 -12.55 21.90
N ASN A 274 19.07 -11.59 21.11
CA ASN A 274 19.79 -11.15 19.90
C ASN A 274 21.10 -10.46 20.25
N LEU A 275 21.13 -9.65 21.32
CA LEU A 275 22.36 -9.08 21.86
C LEU A 275 23.36 -10.18 22.26
N ALA A 276 22.91 -11.26 22.90
CA ALA A 276 23.78 -12.37 23.28
C ALA A 276 24.43 -13.06 22.06
N GLN A 277 23.65 -13.27 21.00
CA GLN A 277 24.16 -13.88 19.76
C GLN A 277 25.23 -12.99 19.11
N VAL A 278 24.96 -11.69 18.95
CA VAL A 278 25.93 -10.73 18.38
C VAL A 278 27.20 -10.67 19.22
N LEU A 279 27.08 -10.57 20.55
CA LEU A 279 28.24 -10.54 21.45
C LEU A 279 29.09 -11.80 21.38
N LEU A 280 28.46 -12.97 21.24
CA LEU A 280 29.18 -14.24 21.08
C LEU A 280 29.97 -14.25 19.76
N GLU A 281 29.38 -13.78 18.66
CA GLU A 281 30.07 -13.70 17.36
C GLU A 281 31.22 -12.71 17.36
N GLN A 282 31.14 -11.64 18.15
CA GLN A 282 32.25 -10.72 18.41
C GLN A 282 33.30 -11.29 19.40
N GLY A 283 33.16 -12.54 19.86
CA GLY A 283 34.10 -13.18 20.81
C GLY A 283 33.92 -12.78 22.28
N ARG A 284 32.88 -12.00 22.61
CA ARG A 284 32.63 -11.47 23.96
C ARG A 284 31.74 -12.42 24.78
N LYS A 285 32.18 -13.68 24.91
CA LYS A 285 31.42 -14.79 25.52
C LYS A 285 30.83 -14.47 26.90
N GLN A 286 31.57 -13.80 27.78
CA GLN A 286 31.09 -13.48 29.13
C GLN A 286 29.92 -12.50 29.14
N GLU A 287 29.93 -11.52 28.24
CA GLU A 287 28.80 -10.59 28.08
C GLU A 287 27.61 -11.26 27.41
N ALA A 288 27.88 -12.12 26.43
CA ALA A 288 26.86 -12.95 25.79
C ALA A 288 26.12 -13.83 26.81
N LEU A 289 26.84 -14.49 27.73
CA LEU A 289 26.23 -15.28 28.81
C LEU A 289 25.29 -14.45 29.67
N LYS A 290 25.70 -13.24 30.11
CA LYS A 290 24.86 -12.35 30.92
C LYS A 290 23.58 -11.95 30.17
N ALA A 291 23.71 -11.62 28.89
CA ALA A 291 22.57 -11.25 28.06
C ALA A 291 21.61 -12.45 27.85
N ALA A 292 22.13 -13.64 27.54
CA ALA A 292 21.31 -14.84 27.36
C ALA A 292 20.61 -15.27 28.65
N GLN A 293 21.30 -15.21 29.80
CA GLN A 293 20.70 -15.47 31.11
C GLN A 293 19.56 -14.49 31.39
N ARG A 294 19.72 -13.20 31.05
CA ARG A 294 18.66 -12.20 31.19
C ARG A 294 17.47 -12.52 30.30
N ALA A 295 17.68 -12.94 29.05
CA ALA A 295 16.60 -13.37 28.15
C ALA A 295 15.80 -14.55 28.74
N VAL A 296 16.48 -15.58 29.23
CA VAL A 296 15.86 -16.75 29.88
C VAL A 296 15.09 -16.35 31.14
N ALA A 297 15.67 -15.48 31.98
CA ALA A 297 15.03 -15.03 33.22
C ALA A 297 13.75 -14.21 32.97
N ILE A 298 13.68 -13.47 31.85
CA ILE A 298 12.46 -12.76 31.45
C ILE A 298 11.42 -13.74 30.87
N GLY A 299 11.86 -14.71 30.06
CA GLY A 299 10.99 -15.72 29.47
C GLY A 299 10.05 -15.18 28.38
N GLY A 300 8.92 -15.87 28.20
CA GLY A 300 7.88 -15.54 27.21
C GLY A 300 7.66 -16.65 26.18
N PRO A 301 6.92 -16.36 25.08
CA PRO A 301 6.55 -17.37 24.08
C PRO A 301 7.73 -18.07 23.38
N LEU A 302 8.93 -17.48 23.42
CA LEU A 302 10.15 -18.00 22.80
C LEU A 302 11.18 -18.53 23.82
N SER A 303 10.75 -18.89 25.04
CA SER A 303 11.66 -19.34 26.12
C SER A 303 12.60 -20.46 25.68
N GLU A 304 12.11 -21.44 24.89
CA GLU A 304 12.92 -22.54 24.35
C GLU A 304 14.09 -22.04 23.46
N VAL A 305 13.87 -20.97 22.69
CA VAL A 305 14.91 -20.33 21.85
C VAL A 305 15.97 -19.67 22.73
N TYR A 306 15.55 -19.01 23.81
CA TYR A 306 16.46 -18.33 24.74
C TYR A 306 17.32 -19.33 25.51
N GLU A 307 16.73 -20.44 25.98
CA GLU A 307 17.47 -21.53 26.62
C GLU A 307 18.46 -22.19 25.67
N SER A 308 18.06 -22.39 24.41
CA SER A 308 18.94 -22.96 23.38
C SER A 308 20.13 -22.05 23.09
N THR A 309 19.89 -20.73 23.00
CA THR A 309 20.97 -19.73 22.85
C THR A 309 21.92 -19.75 24.04
N LEU A 310 21.40 -19.81 25.27
CA LEU A 310 22.23 -19.89 26.47
C LEU A 310 23.11 -21.16 26.49
N LYS A 311 22.51 -22.33 26.20
CA LYS A 311 23.24 -23.61 26.12
C LYS A 311 24.34 -23.59 25.06
N MET A 312 24.05 -23.01 23.89
CA MET A 312 25.02 -22.84 22.81
C MET A 312 26.22 -21.98 23.23
N ILE A 313 25.97 -20.86 23.92
CA ILE A 313 27.06 -19.99 24.42
C ILE A 313 27.90 -20.73 25.48
N GLN A 314 27.28 -21.53 26.34
CA GLN A 314 27.97 -22.31 27.36
C GLN A 314 28.87 -23.41 26.77
N SER A 315 28.49 -24.02 25.65
CA SER A 315 29.23 -25.14 25.04
C SER A 315 30.39 -24.72 24.14
N LYS A 316 30.42 -23.48 23.64
CA LYS A 316 31.56 -22.97 22.88
C LYS A 316 32.73 -22.71 23.84
N ASN A 317 33.85 -23.40 23.70
CA ASN A 317 35.05 -23.17 24.53
C ASN A 317 35.62 -21.77 24.31
#